data_AF-A0A427XVJ7-F1
#
_entry.id   AF-A0A427XVJ7-F1
#
_cell.length_a   1.000
_cell.length_b   1.000
_cell.length_c   1.000
_cell.angle_alpha   90.00
_cell.angle_beta   90.00
_cell.angle_gamma   90.00
#
_symmetry.space_group_name_H-M   'P 1'
#
loop_
_entity.id
_entity.type
_entity.pdbx_description
1 polymer ?
#
loop_
_entity_poly.entity_id
_entity_poly.type
_entity_poly.pdbx_seq_one_letter_code
_entity_poly.pdbx_strand_id
1 'polypeptide(L)'
;MVKPLPPGCRLTAIFDSCHSGTALDLPYVYSTEGKIKEPNLLAEAGQGLMGAGMSYLRGDFGGMLSGIMNVGKTAMGSNSQAEQITRQTKTSPADVVMWSGCKDSQTSADTQEAGRATGAMSYAFIAALTKYPQQSYIQLLNTIRDELRGRYSQKPQLSASHPIDVNLLFIA
;
A
#
# COMPACT_ATOMS: atom_id res chain seq x y z
N MET A 1 -9.77 5.36 10.62
CA MET A 1 -9.30 4.60 11.81
C MET A 1 -8.00 5.15 12.39
N VAL A 2 -7.06 5.69 11.58
CA VAL A 2 -5.75 6.14 12.07
C VAL A 2 -5.77 7.54 12.72
N LYS A 3 -6.45 8.52 12.10
CA LYS A 3 -6.47 9.93 12.54
C LYS A 3 -6.81 10.19 14.04
N PRO A 4 -7.75 9.46 14.67
CA PRO A 4 -8.10 9.72 16.07
C PRO A 4 -7.17 9.06 17.10
N LEU A 5 -6.17 8.28 16.67
CA LEU A 5 -5.30 7.56 17.61
C LEU A 5 -4.35 8.53 18.35
N PRO A 6 -4.23 8.43 19.68
CA PRO A 6 -3.27 9.22 20.44
C PRO A 6 -1.81 8.91 20.06
N PRO A 7 -0.89 9.85 20.27
CA PRO A 7 0.55 9.60 20.13
C PRO A 7 1.01 8.38 20.92
N GLY A 8 1.80 7.51 20.30
CA GLY A 8 2.33 6.30 20.93
C GLY A 8 1.36 5.11 21.05
N CYS A 9 0.08 5.26 20.68
CA CYS A 9 -0.82 4.10 20.60
C CYS A 9 -0.42 3.18 19.45
N ARG A 10 -0.34 1.87 19.72
CA ARG A 10 -0.08 0.83 18.72
C ARG A 10 -1.40 0.33 18.12
N LEU A 11 -1.51 0.33 16.79
CA LEU A 11 -2.54 -0.36 16.03
C LEU A 11 -1.89 -1.34 15.05
N THR A 12 -2.15 -2.64 15.24
CA THR A 12 -1.81 -3.67 14.26
C THR A 12 -3.06 -4.08 13.50
N ALA A 13 -3.09 -3.90 12.19
CA ALA A 13 -4.20 -4.27 11.33
C ALA A 13 -3.81 -5.41 10.39
N ILE A 14 -4.72 -6.35 10.16
CA ILE A 14 -4.57 -7.46 9.21
C ILE A 14 -5.75 -7.40 8.25
N PHE A 15 -5.48 -7.31 6.94
CA PHE A 15 -6.51 -7.26 5.92
C PHE A 15 -6.43 -8.47 4.97
N ASP A 16 -7.52 -9.23 4.90
CA ASP A 16 -7.71 -10.37 4.00
C ASP A 16 -8.37 -9.98 2.67
N SER A 17 -8.17 -8.76 2.19
CA SER A 17 -8.83 -8.26 0.98
C SER A 17 -7.84 -8.03 -0.15
N CYS A 18 -8.11 -8.60 -1.33
CA CYS A 18 -7.41 -8.25 -2.56
C CYS A 18 -7.61 -6.75 -2.85
N HIS A 19 -6.54 -5.99 -3.09
CA HIS A 19 -6.53 -4.53 -3.27
C HIS A 19 -6.57 -3.65 -2.00
N SER A 20 -6.33 -4.22 -0.83
CA SER A 20 -6.30 -3.46 0.44
C SER A 20 -4.99 -2.74 0.75
N GLY A 21 -3.98 -2.75 -0.14
CA GLY A 21 -2.65 -2.17 0.14
C GLY A 21 -2.68 -0.70 0.62
N THR A 22 -3.76 0.03 0.34
CA THR A 22 -4.02 1.42 0.75
C THR A 22 -5.20 1.58 1.73
N ALA A 23 -5.75 0.51 2.32
CA ALA A 23 -7.00 0.58 3.11
C ALA A 23 -6.93 1.50 4.33
N LEU A 24 -5.73 1.70 4.88
CA LEU A 24 -5.46 2.65 5.97
C LEU A 24 -4.73 3.92 5.51
N ASP A 25 -4.53 4.12 4.20
CA ASP A 25 -3.82 5.27 3.63
C ASP A 25 -2.40 5.47 4.20
N LEU A 26 -1.73 4.37 4.58
CA LEU A 26 -0.41 4.42 5.22
C LEU A 26 0.70 4.79 4.22
N PRO A 27 1.55 5.78 4.53
CA PRO A 27 2.52 6.33 3.58
C PRO A 27 3.79 5.49 3.38
N TYR A 28 4.07 4.52 4.27
CA TYR A 28 5.27 3.68 4.16
C TYR A 28 4.86 2.25 3.84
N VAL A 29 5.42 1.69 2.78
CA VAL A 29 5.15 0.32 2.33
C VAL A 29 6.46 -0.43 2.22
N TYR A 30 6.56 -1.61 2.83
CA TYR A 30 7.75 -2.45 2.84
C TYR A 30 7.53 -3.71 2.03
N SER A 31 8.55 -4.08 1.25
CA SER A 31 8.61 -5.37 0.56
C SER A 31 9.33 -6.42 1.43
N THR A 32 9.31 -7.67 0.97
CA THR A 32 10.04 -8.79 1.60
C THR A 32 11.55 -8.64 1.57
N GLU A 33 12.08 -7.62 0.90
CA GLU A 33 13.50 -7.24 0.93
C GLU A 33 13.80 -6.20 2.02
N GLY A 34 12.79 -5.75 2.78
CA GLY A 34 12.93 -4.71 3.81
C GLY A 34 13.07 -3.30 3.24
N LYS A 35 13.03 -3.15 1.91
CA LYS A 35 13.06 -1.85 1.23
C LYS A 35 11.67 -1.23 1.22
N ILE A 36 11.65 0.09 1.45
CA ILE A 36 10.45 0.89 1.22
C ILE A 36 10.18 0.88 -0.29
N LYS A 37 8.98 0.45 -0.69
CA LYS A 37 8.53 0.59 -2.07
C LYS A 37 8.27 2.07 -2.34
N GLU A 38 8.96 2.63 -3.32
CA GLU A 38 8.58 3.92 -3.87
C GLU A 38 7.20 3.80 -4.53
N PRO A 39 6.28 4.74 -4.32
CA PRO A 39 4.99 4.70 -4.99
C PRO A 39 5.20 4.80 -6.50
N ASN A 40 4.83 3.76 -7.25
CA ASN A 40 4.81 3.80 -8.71
C ASN A 40 3.63 4.68 -9.19
N LEU A 41 3.77 6.00 -9.01
CA LEU A 41 2.81 7.02 -9.46
C LEU A 41 2.46 6.89 -10.95
N LEU A 42 3.34 6.30 -11.76
CA LEU A 42 3.10 6.08 -13.20
C LEU A 42 1.93 5.12 -13.47
N ALA A 43 1.73 4.12 -12.60
CA ALA A 43 0.62 3.18 -12.72
C ALA A 43 -0.72 3.78 -12.24
N GLU A 44 -0.70 4.64 -11.21
CA GLU A 44 -1.89 5.38 -10.74
C GLU A 44 -2.27 6.55 -11.67
N ALA A 45 -1.27 7.26 -12.20
CA ALA A 45 -1.49 8.34 -13.18
C ALA A 45 -2.13 7.80 -14.46
N GLY A 46 -1.84 6.57 -14.87
CA GLY A 46 -2.48 5.94 -16.04
C GLY A 46 -4.00 5.85 -15.94
N GLN A 47 -4.56 5.65 -14.73
CA GLN A 47 -6.01 5.64 -14.51
C GLN A 47 -6.60 7.06 -14.46
N GLY A 48 -5.91 8.02 -13.86
CA GLY A 48 -6.38 9.41 -13.78
C GLY A 48 -6.26 10.19 -15.09
N LEU A 49 -5.21 9.91 -15.89
CA LEU A 49 -4.95 10.58 -17.16
C LEU A 49 -5.95 10.15 -18.25
N MET A 50 -6.50 8.93 -18.17
CA MET A 50 -7.56 8.47 -19.07
C MET A 50 -8.82 9.36 -18.99
N GLY A 51 -9.18 9.82 -17.79
CA GLY A 51 -10.31 10.74 -17.59
C GLY A 51 -10.05 12.13 -18.17
N ALA A 52 -8.81 12.64 -18.06
CA ALA A 52 -8.42 13.92 -18.65
C ALA A 52 -8.33 13.87 -20.19
N GLY A 53 -7.85 12.75 -20.75
CA GLY A 53 -7.77 12.55 -22.20
C GLY A 53 -9.14 12.47 -22.89
N MET A 54 -10.15 11.92 -22.22
CA MET A 54 -11.55 11.91 -22.69
C MET A 54 -12.17 13.31 -22.77
N SER A 55 -11.77 14.22 -21.88
CA SER A 55 -12.24 15.62 -21.89
C SER A 55 -11.63 16.44 -23.03
N TYR A 56 -10.40 16.12 -23.44
CA TYR A 56 -9.74 16.74 -24.59
C TYR A 56 -10.45 16.39 -25.92
N LEU A 57 -10.98 15.16 -26.02
CA LEU A 57 -11.78 14.73 -27.17
C LEU A 57 -13.18 15.38 -27.22
N ARG A 58 -13.69 15.88 -26.09
CA ARG A 58 -15.02 16.52 -26.01
C ARG A 58 -15.07 17.99 -26.42
N GLY A 59 -13.94 18.59 -26.81
CA GLY A 59 -13.92 19.88 -27.52
C GLY A 59 -14.36 21.11 -26.71
N ASP A 60 -14.30 21.06 -25.37
CA ASP A 60 -14.70 22.17 -24.51
C ASP A 60 -13.51 23.09 -24.16
N PHE A 61 -13.26 24.08 -25.03
CA PHE A 61 -12.09 24.96 -24.94
C PHE A 61 -12.19 26.05 -23.85
N GLY A 62 -13.38 26.29 -23.27
CA GLY A 62 -13.61 27.36 -22.28
C GLY A 62 -13.05 27.07 -20.88
N GLY A 63 -12.95 25.79 -20.50
CA GLY A 63 -12.46 25.36 -19.17
C GLY A 63 -10.98 24.95 -19.13
N MET A 64 -10.32 24.81 -20.29
CA MET A 64 -8.98 24.21 -20.37
C MET A 64 -7.84 25.18 -20.01
N LEU A 65 -8.01 26.48 -20.21
CA LEU A 65 -6.96 27.48 -19.94
C LEU A 65 -6.59 27.55 -18.45
N SER A 66 -7.58 27.44 -17.56
CA SER A 66 -7.37 27.39 -16.10
C SER A 66 -6.72 26.08 -15.65
N GLY A 67 -6.97 24.97 -16.37
CA GLY A 67 -6.33 23.68 -16.12
C GLY A 67 -4.86 23.68 -16.51
N ILE A 68 -4.50 24.29 -17.64
CA ILE A 68 -3.13 24.34 -18.14
C ILE A 68 -2.23 25.25 -17.28
N MET A 69 -2.74 26.36 -16.74
CA MET A 69 -1.99 27.19 -15.78
C MET A 69 -1.65 26.44 -14.48
N ASN A 70 -2.52 25.52 -14.03
CA ASN A 70 -2.23 24.65 -12.88
C ASN A 70 -1.29 23.49 -13.23
N VAL A 71 -1.40 22.91 -14.42
CA VAL A 71 -0.51 21.84 -14.89
C VAL A 71 0.91 22.37 -15.17
N GLY A 72 1.04 23.57 -15.74
CA GLY A 72 2.33 24.23 -15.98
C GLY A 72 3.09 24.59 -14.71
N LYS A 73 2.39 25.02 -13.64
CA LYS A 73 2.98 25.20 -12.31
C LYS A 73 3.30 23.89 -11.58
N THR A 74 2.63 22.79 -11.94
CA THR A 74 2.88 21.45 -11.36
C THR A 74 4.04 20.74 -12.05
N ALA A 75 4.28 21.02 -13.33
CA ALA A 75 5.33 20.37 -14.13
C ALA A 75 6.75 20.93 -13.88
N MET A 76 6.90 22.13 -13.33
CA MET A 76 8.19 22.73 -12.98
C MET A 76 8.36 22.82 -11.45
N GLY A 77 8.71 21.71 -10.80
CA GLY A 77 9.39 21.75 -9.47
C GLY A 77 8.84 20.90 -8.31
N SER A 78 7.89 19.98 -8.49
CA SER A 78 7.10 19.44 -7.35
C SER A 78 7.11 17.91 -7.13
N ASN A 79 7.93 17.10 -7.82
CA ASN A 79 7.80 15.64 -7.73
C ASN A 79 8.31 15.01 -6.42
N SER A 80 9.42 15.49 -5.86
CA SER A 80 9.84 15.10 -4.49
C SER A 80 8.98 15.74 -3.42
N GLN A 81 8.40 16.91 -3.72
CA GLN A 81 7.62 17.69 -2.77
C GLN A 81 6.24 17.10 -2.53
N ALA A 82 5.52 16.57 -3.54
CA ALA A 82 4.22 15.94 -3.33
C ALA A 82 4.30 14.61 -2.54
N GLU A 83 5.37 13.83 -2.75
CA GLU A 83 5.65 12.61 -1.99
C GLU A 83 6.08 12.95 -0.55
N GLN A 84 6.95 13.94 -0.36
CA GLN A 84 7.29 14.46 0.96
C GLN A 84 6.07 15.07 1.65
N ILE A 85 5.21 15.81 0.95
CA ILE A 85 3.97 16.37 1.48
C ILE A 85 3.03 15.24 1.88
N THR A 86 2.85 14.20 1.07
CA THR A 86 1.98 13.07 1.43
C THR A 86 2.53 12.31 2.62
N ARG A 87 3.85 12.07 2.69
CA ARG A 87 4.51 11.49 3.87
C ARG A 87 4.32 12.38 5.09
N GLN A 88 4.58 13.68 4.99
CA GLN A 88 4.46 14.63 6.11
C GLN A 88 3.01 14.87 6.56
N THR A 89 2.04 14.78 5.65
CA THR A 89 0.61 15.04 5.96
C THR A 89 -0.14 13.78 6.37
N LYS A 90 0.27 12.59 5.92
CA LYS A 90 -0.34 11.31 6.27
C LYS A 90 0.42 10.55 7.37
N THR A 91 1.56 11.05 7.84
CA THR A 91 2.20 10.51 9.05
C THR A 91 1.30 10.71 10.27
N SER A 92 1.14 9.65 11.07
CA SER A 92 0.44 9.72 12.35
C SER A 92 1.47 9.64 13.49
N PRO A 93 1.28 10.39 14.60
CA PRO A 93 2.08 10.19 15.81
C PRO A 93 1.76 8.86 16.51
N ALA A 94 0.72 8.16 16.08
CA ALA A 94 0.42 6.78 16.49
C ALA A 94 1.24 5.77 15.68
N ASP A 95 1.56 4.65 16.32
CA ASP A 95 2.30 3.54 15.73
C ASP A 95 1.32 2.58 15.07
N VAL A 96 1.14 2.72 13.76
CA VAL A 96 0.19 1.91 12.99
C VAL A 96 0.95 1.05 12.01
N VAL A 97 0.74 -0.26 12.11
CA VAL A 97 1.26 -1.25 11.17
C VAL A 97 0.11 -2.04 10.57
N MET A 98 0.22 -2.33 9.28
CA MET A 98 -0.80 -3.04 8.52
C MET A 98 -0.18 -4.16 7.70
N TRP A 99 -0.76 -5.34 7.80
CA TRP A 99 -0.42 -6.51 7.01
C TRP A 99 -1.52 -6.76 5.99
N SER A 100 -1.15 -6.90 4.71
CA SER A 100 -2.10 -7.11 3.62
C SER A 100 -1.51 -8.00 2.52
N GLY A 101 -2.39 -8.58 1.70
CA GLY A 101 -2.01 -9.38 0.54
C GLY A 101 -2.22 -8.60 -0.76
N CYS A 102 -1.17 -8.46 -1.57
CA CYS A 102 -1.26 -7.90 -2.93
C CYS A 102 -1.26 -9.03 -3.96
N LYS A 103 -2.12 -8.95 -4.98
CA LYS A 103 -2.08 -9.85 -6.15
C LYS A 103 -1.09 -9.27 -7.15
N ASP A 104 -0.19 -10.12 -7.63
CA ASP A 104 0.97 -9.73 -8.42
C ASP A 104 0.65 -9.40 -9.90
N SER A 105 -0.51 -9.83 -10.38
CA SER A 105 -0.99 -9.57 -11.73
C SER A 105 -2.50 -9.39 -11.72
N GLN A 106 -2.95 -8.15 -11.98
CA GLN A 106 -4.25 -7.95 -12.60
C GLN A 106 -4.09 -8.28 -14.09
N THR A 107 -4.11 -9.56 -14.45
CA THR A 107 -4.52 -9.95 -15.79
C THR A 107 -6.01 -10.27 -15.69
N SER A 108 -6.86 -9.40 -16.22
CA SER A 108 -8.33 -9.46 -16.11
C SER A 108 -8.96 -10.74 -16.70
N ALA A 109 -8.16 -11.61 -17.32
CA ALA A 109 -8.58 -12.88 -17.90
C ALA A 109 -8.80 -13.99 -16.84
N ASP A 110 -8.06 -13.96 -15.72
CA ASP A 110 -8.10 -15.05 -14.72
C ASP A 110 -9.08 -14.79 -13.57
N THR A 111 -9.97 -13.80 -13.72
CA THR A 111 -10.96 -13.43 -12.71
C THR A 111 -12.12 -14.44 -12.59
N GLN A 112 -11.94 -15.67 -13.09
CA GLN A 112 -12.93 -16.75 -13.06
C GLN A 112 -12.35 -18.11 -12.63
N GLU A 113 -11.23 -18.20 -11.91
CA GLU A 113 -10.87 -19.46 -11.25
C GLU A 113 -10.44 -19.30 -9.79
N ALA A 114 -11.04 -20.14 -8.94
CA ALA A 114 -10.79 -20.33 -7.50
C ALA A 114 -11.27 -19.21 -6.55
N GLY A 115 -12.57 -18.93 -6.56
CA GLY A 115 -13.29 -18.06 -5.60
C GLY A 115 -13.24 -18.48 -4.12
N ARG A 116 -12.05 -18.56 -3.51
CA ARG A 116 -11.86 -18.81 -2.08
C ARG A 116 -10.70 -17.96 -1.52
N ALA A 117 -10.94 -16.65 -1.47
CA ALA A 117 -10.06 -15.66 -0.83
C ALA A 117 -10.40 -15.47 0.67
N THR A 118 -10.88 -16.49 1.37
CA THR A 118 -11.28 -16.35 2.77
C THR A 118 -10.08 -16.60 3.67
N GLY A 119 -9.44 -15.52 4.13
CA GLY A 119 -8.52 -15.58 5.28
C GLY A 119 -7.07 -15.97 4.98
N ALA A 120 -6.56 -15.79 3.75
CA ALA A 120 -5.19 -16.20 3.42
C ALA A 120 -4.13 -15.48 4.25
N MET A 121 -4.25 -14.16 4.43
CA MET A 121 -3.31 -13.35 5.18
C MET A 121 -3.43 -13.62 6.68
N SER A 122 -4.65 -13.64 7.23
CA SER A 122 -4.85 -13.98 8.64
C SER A 122 -4.37 -15.39 8.98
N TYR A 123 -4.66 -16.38 8.13
CA TYR A 123 -4.16 -17.74 8.27
C TYR A 123 -2.62 -17.78 8.29
N ALA A 124 -1.98 -17.19 7.28
CA ALA A 124 -0.52 -17.20 7.18
C ALA A 124 0.15 -16.43 8.32
N PHE A 125 -0.46 -15.32 8.76
CA PHE A 125 0.01 -14.53 9.90
C PHE A 125 -0.03 -15.34 11.21
N ILE A 126 -1.15 -16.01 11.48
CA ILE A 126 -1.29 -16.86 12.67
C ILE A 126 -0.32 -18.05 12.60
N ALA A 127 -0.22 -18.71 11.45
CA ALA A 127 0.70 -19.83 11.25
C ALA A 127 2.16 -19.42 11.49
N ALA A 128 2.57 -18.26 10.95
CA ALA A 128 3.91 -17.73 11.12
C ALA A 128 4.26 -17.45 12.59
N LEU A 129 3.36 -16.78 13.33
CA LEU A 129 3.58 -16.48 14.75
C LEU A 129 3.50 -17.73 15.64
N THR A 130 2.67 -18.70 15.27
CA THR A 130 2.59 -19.99 15.99
C THR A 130 3.90 -20.78 15.85
N LYS A 131 4.50 -20.76 14.65
CA LYS A 131 5.74 -21.48 14.36
C LYS A 131 6.97 -20.80 14.94
N TYR A 132 7.03 -19.48 14.83
CA TYR A 132 8.12 -18.67 15.35
C TYR A 132 7.55 -17.45 16.11
N PRO A 133 7.41 -17.53 17.44
CA PRO A 133 6.80 -16.45 18.23
C PRO A 133 7.65 -15.17 18.30
N GLN A 134 8.97 -15.30 18.12
CA GLN A 134 9.91 -14.18 18.20
C GLN A 134 10.56 -13.96 16.83
N GLN A 135 10.07 -12.93 16.13
CA GLN A 135 10.53 -12.58 14.79
C GLN A 135 10.63 -11.07 14.65
N SER A 136 11.60 -10.59 13.88
CA SER A 136 11.59 -9.22 13.39
C SER A 136 10.49 -8.99 12.36
N TYR A 137 10.15 -7.73 12.05
CA TYR A 137 9.17 -7.42 11.01
C TYR A 137 9.53 -8.06 9.67
N ILE A 138 10.81 -8.02 9.28
CA ILE A 138 11.27 -8.61 8.02
C ILE A 138 11.23 -10.14 8.04
N GLN A 139 11.57 -10.75 9.18
CA GLN A 139 11.47 -12.20 9.35
C GLN A 139 10.01 -12.65 9.27
N LEU A 140 9.11 -11.98 10.01
CA LEU A 140 7.69 -12.26 9.98
C LEU A 140 7.11 -12.11 8.57
N LEU A 141 7.47 -11.05 7.85
CA LEU A 141 7.02 -10.83 6.47
C LEU A 141 7.47 -11.96 5.52
N ASN A 142 8.69 -12.47 5.70
CA ASN A 142 9.21 -13.60 4.92
C ASN A 142 8.56 -14.93 5.32
N THR A 143 8.35 -15.18 6.61
CA THR A 143 7.65 -16.39 7.07
C THR A 143 6.21 -16.42 6.56
N ILE A 144 5.49 -15.29 6.62
CA ILE A 144 4.14 -15.18 6.04
C ILE A 144 4.18 -15.47 4.54
N ARG A 145 5.19 -14.95 3.81
CA ARG A 145 5.35 -15.22 2.38
C ARG A 145 5.53 -16.70 2.11
N ASP A 146 6.27 -17.40 2.95
CA ASP A 146 6.51 -18.83 2.81
C ASP A 146 5.25 -19.65 3.12
N GLU A 147 4.46 -19.27 4.12
CA GLU A 147 3.15 -19.90 4.40
C GLU A 147 2.13 -19.68 3.28
N LEU A 148 2.21 -18.55 2.57
CA LEU A 148 1.37 -18.27 1.40
C LEU A 148 1.84 -19.01 0.14
N ARG A 149 3.14 -19.33 0.03
CA ARG A 149 3.75 -19.87 -1.18
C ARG A 149 3.14 -21.23 -1.54
N GLY A 150 2.81 -21.41 -2.81
CA GLY A 150 2.25 -22.67 -3.35
C GLY A 150 0.77 -22.90 -3.05
N ARG A 151 0.16 -22.11 -2.16
CA ARG A 151 -1.29 -22.16 -1.85
C ARG A 151 -2.03 -20.92 -2.31
N TYR A 152 -1.36 -19.76 -2.30
CA TYR A 152 -1.93 -18.48 -2.65
C TYR A 152 -0.99 -17.72 -3.60
N SER A 153 -1.58 -16.99 -4.56
CA SER A 153 -0.83 -16.09 -5.46
C SER A 153 -0.59 -14.71 -4.86
N GLN A 154 -1.12 -14.45 -3.65
CA GLN A 154 -0.93 -13.19 -2.95
C GLN A 154 0.51 -13.10 -2.40
N LYS A 155 1.09 -11.91 -2.48
CA LYS A 155 2.32 -11.55 -1.78
C LYS A 155 2.01 -10.71 -0.57
N PRO A 156 2.60 -11.01 0.60
CA PRO A 156 2.38 -10.20 1.78
C PRO A 156 3.09 -8.85 1.63
N GLN A 157 2.48 -7.83 2.22
CA GLN A 157 2.96 -6.47 2.26
C GLN A 157 2.75 -5.91 3.66
N LEU A 158 3.77 -5.20 4.15
CA LEU A 158 3.73 -4.46 5.40
C LEU A 158 3.62 -2.97 5.08
N SER A 159 2.64 -2.27 5.66
CA SER A 159 2.51 -0.82 5.56
C SER A 159 2.56 -0.19 6.95
N ALA A 160 3.06 1.05 7.09
CA ALA A 160 3.23 1.73 8.37
C ALA A 160 2.92 3.24 8.31
N SER A 161 2.52 3.83 9.45
CA SER A 161 2.25 5.28 9.59
C SER A 161 3.52 6.13 9.64
N HIS A 162 4.65 5.55 10.02
CA HIS A 162 5.96 6.18 10.08
C HIS A 162 7.03 5.17 9.64
N PRO A 163 8.27 5.61 9.36
CA PRO A 163 9.37 4.69 9.10
C PRO A 163 9.55 3.75 10.29
N ILE A 164 9.71 2.46 10.00
CA ILE A 164 10.04 1.42 10.97
C ILE A 164 11.39 0.81 10.60
N ASP A 165 12.19 0.49 11.61
CA ASP A 165 13.33 -0.42 11.43
C ASP A 165 12.79 -1.85 11.40
N VAL A 166 12.83 -2.44 10.20
CA VAL A 166 12.27 -3.77 9.95
C VAL A 166 13.05 -4.90 10.64
N ASN A 167 14.24 -4.60 11.20
CA ASN A 167 15.03 -5.54 11.98
C ASN A 167 14.59 -5.61 13.44
N LEU A 168 13.78 -4.67 13.91
CA LEU A 168 13.20 -4.73 15.25
C LEU A 168 12.23 -5.89 15.38
N LEU A 169 12.13 -6.44 16.59
CA LEU A 169 11.17 -7.47 16.93
C LEU A 169 9.74 -6.96 16.74
N PHE A 170 8.92 -7.79 16.09
CA PHE A 170 7.49 -7.57 16.03
C PHE A 170 6.88 -7.95 17.39
N ILE A 171 6.15 -7.01 17.98
CA ILE A 171 5.39 -7.19 19.21
C ILE A 171 3.91 -7.00 18.89
N ALA A 172 3.09 -7.93 19.37
CA ALA A 172 1.63 -7.94 19.23
C ALA A 172 0.97 -7.92 20.60
#